data_AF-A0ABD2MST6-F1
#
_entry.id   AF-A0ABD2MST6-F1
#
_cell.length_a   1.000
_cell.length_b   1.000
_cell.length_c   1.000
_cell.angle_alpha   90.00
_cell.angle_beta   90.00
_cell.angle_gamma   90.00
#
_symmetry.space_group_name_H-M   'P 1'
#
loop_
_entity.id
_entity.type
_entity.pdbx_description
1 polymer ?
#
loop_
_entity_poly.entity_id
_entity_poly.type
_entity_poly.pdbx_seq_one_letter_code
_entity_poly.pdbx_strand_id
1 'polypeptide(L)'
;MNHSTFVHNATDPMKKEIYRRKLEPKGDKFIMTLNEGVEKMRTEFFAFHTEQTSAYKVVADTFQESEKCKLQEIQFVNLVEPWIIATKNHTYKELLKISLSHLREAGFYNAERKRIFKEKPKCTSKTSSFVSAGIIDIYAAFLFFAVGLLISFGLFLTELLIKKYSQRRLKKNWNKFIIKKFER
;
A
#
# COMPACT_ATOMS: atom_id res chain seq x y z
N MET A 1 2.34 -34.10 -4.71
CA MET A 1 1.17 -33.88 -3.82
C MET A 1 -0.01 -33.47 -4.70
N ASN A 2 -1.15 -34.15 -4.62
CA ASN A 2 -2.31 -33.85 -5.47
C ASN A 2 -2.98 -32.55 -5.00
N HIS A 3 -3.02 -31.53 -5.86
CA HIS A 3 -3.55 -30.19 -5.53
C HIS A 3 -5.05 -30.18 -5.19
N SER A 4 -5.81 -31.18 -5.66
CA SER A 4 -7.24 -31.32 -5.39
C SER A 4 -7.57 -31.55 -3.92
N THR A 5 -6.73 -32.27 -3.17
CA THR A 5 -7.04 -32.66 -1.78
C THR A 5 -7.03 -31.47 -0.80
N PHE A 6 -6.18 -30.46 -1.05
CA PHE A 6 -6.10 -29.27 -0.21
C PHE A 6 -7.37 -28.42 -0.25
N VAL A 7 -8.06 -28.41 -1.38
CA VAL A 7 -9.29 -27.61 -1.56
C VAL A 7 -10.48 -28.34 -0.99
N HIS A 8 -10.57 -29.65 -1.19
CA HIS A 8 -11.66 -30.44 -0.64
C HIS A 8 -11.69 -30.38 0.90
N ASN A 9 -10.51 -30.30 1.54
CA ASN A 9 -10.39 -30.21 3.00
C ASN A 9 -10.38 -28.76 3.56
N ALA A 10 -10.50 -27.74 2.71
CA ALA A 10 -10.58 -26.37 3.19
C ALA A 10 -11.93 -26.13 3.90
N THR A 11 -11.92 -25.66 5.14
CA THR A 11 -13.17 -25.36 5.90
C THR A 11 -13.86 -24.09 5.40
N ASP A 12 -13.09 -23.16 4.83
CA ASP A 12 -13.56 -21.84 4.43
C ASP A 12 -14.31 -21.88 3.08
N PRO A 13 -15.61 -21.46 3.03
CA PRO A 13 -16.40 -21.45 1.81
C PRO A 13 -15.81 -20.51 0.73
N MET A 14 -15.12 -19.43 1.11
CA MET A 14 -14.52 -18.51 0.15
C MET A 14 -13.36 -19.15 -0.61
N LYS A 15 -12.53 -19.95 0.08
CA LYS A 15 -11.39 -20.63 -0.54
C LYS A 15 -11.85 -21.69 -1.55
N LYS A 16 -12.95 -22.39 -1.25
CA LYS A 16 -13.58 -23.33 -2.19
C LYS A 16 -14.09 -22.63 -3.44
N GLU A 17 -14.73 -21.48 -3.27
CA GLU A 17 -15.30 -20.75 -4.42
C GLU A 17 -14.20 -20.16 -5.31
N ILE A 18 -13.10 -19.66 -4.73
CA ILE A 18 -11.92 -19.21 -5.49
C ILE A 18 -11.37 -20.37 -6.33
N TYR A 19 -11.25 -21.57 -5.75
CA TYR A 19 -10.76 -22.73 -6.49
C TYR A 19 -11.67 -23.11 -7.65
N ARG A 20 -12.97 -23.30 -7.37
CA ARG A 20 -13.97 -23.69 -8.37
C ARG A 20 -14.03 -22.70 -9.53
N ARG A 21 -13.97 -21.39 -9.24
CA ARG A 21 -14.08 -20.36 -10.29
C ARG A 21 -12.78 -20.09 -11.04
N LYS A 22 -11.62 -20.15 -10.39
CA LYS A 22 -10.35 -19.67 -10.99
C LYS A 22 -9.33 -20.76 -11.31
N LEU A 23 -9.34 -21.89 -10.60
CA LEU A 23 -8.32 -22.93 -10.73
C LEU A 23 -8.85 -24.14 -11.51
N GLU A 24 -10.03 -24.65 -11.16
CA GLU A 24 -10.68 -25.78 -11.84
C GLU A 24 -10.82 -25.61 -13.37
N PRO A 25 -11.29 -24.47 -13.92
CA PRO A 25 -11.44 -24.30 -15.36
C PRO A 25 -10.11 -24.19 -16.12
N LYS A 26 -8.98 -23.95 -15.43
CA LYS A 26 -7.67 -23.82 -16.07
C LYS A 26 -6.95 -25.15 -16.27
N GLY A 27 -7.42 -26.23 -15.64
CA GLY A 27 -6.77 -27.55 -15.71
C GLY A 27 -5.27 -27.44 -15.38
N ASP A 28 -4.40 -28.20 -16.05
CA ASP A 28 -2.96 -28.19 -15.72
C ASP A 28 -2.23 -26.87 -16.03
N LYS A 29 -2.88 -25.93 -16.71
CA LYS A 29 -2.27 -24.63 -17.09
C LYS A 29 -2.13 -23.66 -15.91
N PHE A 30 -2.64 -23.98 -14.71
CA PHE A 30 -2.41 -23.13 -13.53
C PHE A 30 -1.04 -23.36 -12.89
N ILE A 31 -0.35 -24.45 -13.22
CA ILE A 31 0.97 -24.77 -12.69
C ILE A 31 2.01 -23.98 -13.47
N MET A 32 2.82 -23.21 -12.75
CA MET A 32 3.90 -22.41 -13.31
C MET A 32 5.15 -22.52 -12.43
N THR A 33 6.30 -22.23 -13.02
CA THR A 33 7.57 -22.22 -12.28
C THR A 33 7.61 -21.05 -11.30
N LEU A 34 8.45 -21.14 -10.26
CA LEU A 34 8.61 -20.09 -9.27
C LEU A 34 8.94 -18.74 -9.91
N ASN A 35 9.92 -18.73 -10.82
CA ASN A 35 10.37 -17.52 -11.49
C ASN A 35 9.28 -16.92 -12.39
N GLU A 36 8.59 -17.76 -13.16
CA GLU A 36 7.50 -17.31 -14.04
C GLU A 36 6.33 -16.73 -13.24
N GLY A 37 5.95 -17.37 -12.13
CA GLY A 37 4.87 -16.89 -11.27
C GLY A 37 5.23 -15.58 -10.56
N VAL A 38 6.49 -15.43 -10.13
CA VAL A 38 6.98 -14.18 -9.52
C VAL A 38 7.05 -13.05 -10.54
N GLU A 39 7.48 -13.32 -11.77
CA GLU A 39 7.50 -12.32 -12.84
C GLU A 39 6.08 -11.86 -13.21
N LYS A 40 5.13 -12.79 -13.33
CA LYS A 40 3.71 -12.46 -13.57
C LYS A 40 3.10 -11.62 -12.45
N MET A 41 3.48 -11.87 -11.19
CA MET A 41 3.05 -11.02 -10.06
C MET A 41 3.59 -9.58 -10.17
N ARG A 42 4.73 -9.38 -10.83
CA ARG A 42 5.36 -8.08 -11.00
C ARG A 42 4.73 -7.29 -12.14
N THR A 43 4.48 -7.94 -13.27
CA THR A 43 4.05 -7.30 -14.52
C THR A 43 2.53 -7.17 -14.64
N GLU A 44 1.77 -8.09 -14.07
CA GLU A 44 0.32 -8.21 -14.27
C GLU A 44 -0.46 -8.23 -12.95
N PHE A 45 -1.77 -8.03 -13.02
CA PHE A 45 -2.65 -8.21 -11.86
C PHE A 45 -2.89 -9.70 -11.59
N PHE A 46 -1.87 -10.33 -11.01
CA PHE A 46 -1.80 -11.78 -10.81
C PHE A 46 -1.53 -12.14 -9.35
N ALA A 47 -2.15 -13.22 -8.89
CA ALA A 47 -1.89 -13.80 -7.58
C ALA A 47 -1.30 -15.19 -7.75
N PHE A 48 -0.10 -15.40 -7.20
CA PHE A 48 0.62 -16.66 -7.30
C PHE A 48 0.68 -17.36 -5.94
N HIS A 49 0.28 -18.64 -5.91
CA HIS A 49 0.36 -19.46 -4.71
C HIS A 49 1.60 -20.35 -4.78
N THR A 50 2.49 -20.20 -3.81
CA THR A 50 3.74 -20.96 -3.71
C THR A 50 4.25 -20.97 -2.26
N GLU A 51 5.33 -21.69 -2.03
CA GLU A 51 6.04 -21.69 -0.75
C GLU A 51 6.69 -20.32 -0.50
N GLN A 52 6.40 -19.75 0.67
CA GLN A 52 6.67 -18.35 0.98
C GLN A 52 8.17 -18.04 0.97
N THR A 53 8.99 -18.92 1.52
CA THR A 53 10.43 -18.68 1.66
C THR A 53 11.15 -18.66 0.33
N SER A 54 10.83 -19.60 -0.56
CA SER A 54 11.39 -19.61 -1.92
C SER A 54 10.95 -18.38 -2.71
N ALA A 55 9.68 -17.98 -2.60
CA ALA A 55 9.18 -16.76 -3.25
C ALA A 55 9.86 -15.50 -2.71
N TYR A 56 9.99 -15.38 -1.39
CA TYR A 56 10.65 -14.23 -0.78
C TYR A 56 12.12 -14.09 -1.17
N LYS A 57 12.82 -15.20 -1.37
CA LYS A 57 14.17 -15.18 -1.93
C LYS A 57 14.17 -14.56 -3.33
N VAL A 58 13.34 -15.06 -4.26
CA VAL A 58 13.30 -14.56 -5.64
C VAL A 58 12.84 -13.10 -5.69
N VAL A 59 11.83 -12.73 -4.92
CA VAL A 59 11.33 -11.35 -4.83
C VAL A 59 12.40 -10.41 -4.26
N ALA A 60 13.15 -10.83 -3.23
CA ALA A 60 14.22 -10.01 -2.67
C ALA A 60 15.33 -9.74 -3.70
N ASP A 61 15.63 -10.73 -4.54
CA ASP A 61 16.69 -10.68 -5.56
C ASP A 61 16.26 -9.92 -6.84
N THR A 62 14.96 -9.89 -7.18
CA THR A 62 14.46 -9.36 -8.47
C THR A 62 13.68 -8.05 -8.40
N PHE A 63 12.99 -7.78 -7.28
CA PHE A 63 12.09 -6.61 -7.17
C PHE A 63 12.87 -5.37 -6.73
N GLN A 64 12.41 -4.21 -7.17
CA GLN A 64 12.86 -2.91 -6.65
C GLN A 64 12.22 -2.62 -5.29
N GLU A 65 12.83 -1.72 -4.52
CA GLU A 65 12.33 -1.34 -3.18
C GLU A 65 10.89 -0.83 -3.19
N SER A 66 10.49 -0.09 -4.22
CA SER A 66 9.12 0.42 -4.41
C SER A 66 8.12 -0.71 -4.68
N GLU A 67 8.52 -1.75 -5.40
CA GLU A 67 7.71 -2.93 -5.71
C GLU A 67 7.56 -3.83 -4.48
N LYS A 68 8.64 -3.99 -3.69
CA LYS A 68 8.61 -4.74 -2.42
C LYS A 68 7.57 -4.19 -1.45
N CYS A 69 7.42 -2.86 -1.35
CA CYS A 69 6.41 -2.25 -0.48
C CYS A 69 4.97 -2.53 -0.93
N LYS A 70 4.73 -2.80 -2.22
CA LYS A 70 3.40 -3.10 -2.77
C LYS A 70 3.02 -4.58 -2.63
N LEU A 71 3.96 -5.43 -2.21
CA LEU A 71 3.74 -6.87 -2.09
C LEU A 71 2.72 -7.19 -0.98
N GLN A 72 1.57 -7.74 -1.39
CA GLN A 72 0.53 -8.24 -0.52
C GLN A 72 0.60 -9.76 -0.39
N GLU A 73 0.39 -10.24 0.83
CA GLU A 73 0.36 -11.67 1.14
C GLU A 73 -1.05 -12.03 1.63
N ILE A 74 -1.58 -13.14 1.15
CA ILE A 74 -2.86 -13.69 1.60
C ILE A 74 -2.62 -15.14 2.02
N GLN A 75 -2.92 -15.45 3.28
CA GLN A 75 -2.75 -16.81 3.80
C GLN A 75 -3.86 -17.74 3.28
N PHE A 76 -3.57 -18.42 2.17
CA PHE A 76 -4.52 -19.34 1.54
C PHE A 76 -4.55 -20.70 2.25
N VAL A 77 -3.39 -21.25 2.61
CA VAL A 77 -3.26 -22.51 3.34
C VAL A 77 -2.49 -22.28 4.64
N ASN A 78 -2.97 -22.87 5.73
CA ASN A 78 -2.23 -22.89 6.99
C ASN A 78 -1.21 -24.03 6.92
N LEU A 79 0.07 -23.69 6.71
CA LEU A 79 1.13 -24.68 6.85
C LEU A 79 1.36 -24.95 8.34
N VAL A 80 1.17 -26.19 8.74
CA VAL A 80 1.58 -26.69 10.06
C VAL A 80 3.10 -26.91 10.01
N GLU A 81 3.80 -26.65 11.12
CA GLU A 81 5.23 -26.98 11.20
C GLU A 81 5.43 -28.47 10.88
N PRO A 82 6.30 -28.80 9.92
CA PRO A 82 6.53 -30.20 9.56
C PRO A 82 7.16 -30.93 10.74
N TRP A 83 6.63 -32.10 11.05
CA TRP A 83 7.18 -32.98 12.07
C TRP A 83 8.17 -33.96 11.45
N ILE A 84 9.19 -34.32 12.22
CA ILE A 84 10.10 -35.41 11.85
C ILE A 84 9.34 -36.72 12.03
N ILE A 85 9.26 -37.50 10.95
CA ILE A 85 8.54 -38.77 10.92
C ILE A 85 9.53 -39.88 11.27
N ALA A 86 9.19 -40.72 12.25
CA ALA A 86 9.93 -41.93 12.61
C ALA A 86 8.99 -43.14 12.62
N THR A 87 9.52 -44.35 12.38
CA THR A 87 8.72 -45.58 12.48
C THR A 87 8.28 -45.82 13.92
N LYS A 88 7.09 -46.42 14.10
CA LYS A 88 6.49 -46.65 15.43
C LYS A 88 7.39 -47.43 16.39
N ASN A 89 8.18 -48.37 15.85
CA ASN A 89 9.03 -49.30 16.61
C ASN A 89 10.53 -49.01 16.47
N HIS A 90 10.93 -47.77 16.18
CA HIS A 90 12.35 -47.43 16.17
C HIS A 90 12.94 -47.42 17.59
N THR A 91 14.03 -48.17 17.79
CA THR A 91 14.77 -48.24 19.08
C THR A 91 15.19 -46.86 19.60
N TYR A 92 15.53 -45.94 18.70
CA TYR A 92 16.05 -44.61 19.05
C TYR A 92 14.99 -43.49 19.10
N LYS A 93 13.69 -43.81 19.05
CA LYS A 93 12.65 -42.78 18.98
C LYS A 93 12.66 -41.80 20.16
N GLU A 94 12.89 -42.29 21.37
CA GLU A 94 12.91 -41.45 22.58
C GLU A 94 14.16 -40.58 22.61
N LEU A 95 15.30 -41.13 22.18
CA LEU A 95 16.53 -40.37 22.06
C LEU A 95 16.37 -39.23 21.05
N LEU A 96 15.82 -39.51 19.87
CA LEU A 96 15.53 -38.48 18.86
C LEU A 96 14.59 -37.41 19.39
N LYS A 97 13.53 -37.80 20.11
CA LYS A 97 12.57 -36.86 20.70
C LYS A 97 13.24 -35.93 21.72
N ILE A 98 14.04 -36.49 22.63
CA ILE A 98 14.78 -35.72 23.65
C ILE A 98 15.80 -34.79 22.97
N SER A 99 16.59 -35.29 22.03
CA SER A 99 17.58 -34.48 21.30
C SER A 99 16.94 -33.33 20.52
N LEU A 100 15.81 -33.56 19.86
CA LEU A 100 15.09 -32.52 19.12
C LEU A 100 14.48 -31.47 20.06
N SER A 101 13.93 -31.88 21.21
CA SER A 101 13.45 -30.95 22.23
C SER A 101 14.60 -30.07 22.74
N HIS A 102 15.75 -30.66 23.07
CA HIS A 102 16.93 -29.90 23.49
C HIS A 102 17.43 -28.93 22.40
N LEU A 103 17.47 -29.34 21.12
CA LEU A 103 17.83 -28.45 20.03
C LEU A 103 16.87 -27.25 19.87
N ARG A 104 15.58 -27.45 20.18
CA ARG A 104 14.58 -26.39 20.16
C ARG A 104 14.73 -25.46 21.37
N GLU A 105 14.91 -26.01 22.57
CA GLU A 105 15.09 -25.27 23.82
C GLU A 105 16.39 -24.46 23.84
N ALA A 106 17.48 -25.04 23.36
CA ALA A 106 18.77 -24.37 23.22
C ALA A 106 18.77 -23.28 22.13
N GLY A 107 17.72 -23.21 21.30
CA GLY A 107 17.55 -22.18 20.29
C GLY A 107 18.26 -22.44 18.96
N PHE A 108 18.97 -23.57 18.80
CA PHE A 108 19.62 -23.95 17.53
C PHE A 108 18.61 -24.01 16.37
N TYR A 109 17.45 -24.60 16.62
CA TYR A 109 16.37 -24.65 15.62
C TYR A 109 15.96 -23.24 15.15
N ASN A 110 15.77 -22.30 16.08
CA ASN A 110 15.35 -20.94 15.74
C ASN A 110 16.45 -20.15 15.01
N ALA A 111 17.71 -20.36 15.38
CA ALA A 111 18.85 -19.73 14.71
C ALA A 111 18.97 -20.19 13.26
N GLU A 112 18.89 -21.51 13.03
CA GLU A 112 18.98 -22.07 11.68
C GLU A 112 17.76 -21.72 10.84
N ARG A 113 16.57 -21.71 11.46
CA ARG A 113 15.34 -21.25 10.81
C ARG A 113 15.49 -19.84 10.25
N LYS A 114 16.06 -18.90 11.02
CA LYS A 114 16.28 -17.52 10.55
C LYS A 114 17.33 -17.41 9.44
N ARG A 115 18.28 -18.35 9.36
CA ARG A 115 19.32 -18.38 8.32
C ARG A 115 18.81 -18.93 7.00
N ILE A 116 18.09 -20.06 7.07
CA ILE A 116 17.56 -20.77 5.91
C ILE A 116 16.30 -20.07 5.38
N PHE A 117 15.33 -19.81 6.26
CA PHE A 117 14.05 -19.25 5.85
C PHE A 117 14.16 -17.73 5.74
N LYS A 118 14.01 -17.23 4.51
CA LYS A 118 13.89 -15.81 4.23
C LYS A 118 12.54 -15.31 4.73
N GLU A 119 12.59 -14.33 5.63
CA GLU A 119 11.44 -13.54 6.04
C GLU A 119 10.98 -12.64 4.87
N LYS A 120 9.77 -12.10 5.01
CA LYS A 120 9.25 -11.10 4.07
C LYS A 120 10.25 -9.95 3.90
N PRO A 121 10.64 -9.59 2.66
CA PRO A 121 11.59 -8.51 2.43
C PRO A 121 11.02 -7.19 2.98
N LYS A 122 11.77 -6.58 3.90
CA LYS A 122 11.43 -5.27 4.47
C LYS A 122 11.87 -4.21 3.47
N CYS A 123 10.96 -3.35 3.03
CA CYS A 123 11.35 -2.21 2.22
C CYS A 123 11.92 -1.10 3.13
N THR A 124 13.06 -0.53 2.75
CA THR A 124 13.81 0.48 3.55
C THR A 124 13.19 1.89 3.44
N SER A 125 11.92 1.97 3.08
CA SER A 125 11.23 3.22 2.73
C SER A 125 10.82 4.08 3.94
N LYS A 126 11.22 3.72 5.17
CA LYS A 126 10.94 4.56 6.36
C LYS A 126 11.72 5.88 6.39
N THR A 127 12.74 6.06 5.54
CA THR A 127 13.60 7.26 5.59
C THR A 127 13.74 7.99 4.25
N SER A 128 13.32 7.42 3.12
CA SER A 128 13.58 8.04 1.80
C SER A 128 12.45 7.90 0.77
N SER A 129 11.20 7.68 1.19
CA SER A 129 10.07 7.91 0.30
C SER A 129 9.94 9.41 0.04
N PHE A 130 10.63 9.89 -0.99
CA PHE A 130 10.31 11.16 -1.63
C PHE A 130 8.93 10.98 -2.27
N VAL A 131 7.87 11.20 -1.48
CA VAL A 131 6.54 11.40 -2.02
C VAL A 131 6.61 12.75 -2.71
N SER A 132 6.84 12.74 -4.02
CA SER A 132 6.66 13.93 -4.84
C SER A 132 5.19 14.30 -4.74
N ALA A 133 4.87 15.28 -3.91
CA ALA A 133 3.52 15.80 -3.78
C ALA A 133 3.11 16.36 -5.14
N GLY A 134 2.06 15.78 -5.71
CA GLY A 134 1.55 16.21 -7.00
C GLY A 134 0.87 17.57 -6.87
N ILE A 135 0.75 18.30 -7.97
CA ILE A 135 -0.05 19.53 -8.02
C ILE A 135 -1.52 19.24 -7.62
N ILE A 136 -2.00 18.01 -7.85
CA ILE A 136 -3.30 17.53 -7.38
C ILE A 136 -3.44 17.66 -5.86
N ASP A 137 -2.39 17.35 -5.09
CA ASP A 137 -2.45 17.31 -3.63
C ASP A 137 -2.53 18.72 -3.02
N ILE A 138 -2.01 19.73 -3.74
CA ILE A 138 -1.95 21.15 -3.30
C ILE A 138 -3.09 21.98 -3.93
N TYR A 139 -3.97 21.37 -4.74
CA TYR A 139 -5.03 22.06 -5.46
C TYR A 139 -5.91 22.93 -4.55
N ALA A 140 -6.29 22.39 -3.37
CA ALA A 140 -7.13 23.12 -2.42
C ALA A 140 -6.45 24.40 -1.89
N ALA A 141 -5.15 24.36 -1.64
CA ALA A 141 -4.40 25.53 -1.14
C ALA A 141 -4.34 26.65 -2.20
N PHE A 142 -4.10 26.28 -3.46
CA PHE A 142 -4.13 27.24 -4.58
C PHE A 142 -5.53 27.83 -4.80
N LEU A 143 -6.57 27.03 -4.64
CA LEU A 143 -7.96 27.49 -4.77
C LEU A 143 -8.30 28.53 -3.69
N PHE A 144 -7.95 28.27 -2.43
CA PHE A 144 -8.16 29.25 -1.35
C PHE A 144 -7.36 30.54 -1.57
N PHE A 145 -6.12 30.42 -2.05
CA PHE A 145 -5.30 31.59 -2.37
C PHE A 145 -5.93 32.45 -3.46
N ALA A 146 -6.39 31.84 -4.56
CA ALA A 146 -7.03 32.55 -5.66
C ALA A 146 -8.32 33.26 -5.23
N VAL A 147 -9.17 32.60 -4.43
CA VAL A 147 -10.40 33.20 -3.91
C VAL A 147 -10.09 34.38 -2.98
N GLY A 148 -9.11 34.22 -2.08
CA GLY A 148 -8.67 35.32 -1.20
C GLY A 148 -8.17 36.53 -1.98
N LEU A 149 -7.43 36.30 -3.07
CA LEU A 149 -6.89 37.35 -3.93
C LEU A 149 -8.01 38.10 -4.68
N LEU A 150 -9.03 37.39 -5.18
CA LEU A 150 -10.21 37.99 -5.81
C LEU A 150 -11.02 38.85 -4.84
N ILE A 151 -11.25 38.38 -3.61
CA ILE A 151 -11.99 39.13 -2.59
C ILE A 151 -11.25 40.42 -2.21
N SER A 152 -9.92 40.32 -1.99
CA SER A 152 -9.09 41.49 -1.66
C SER A 152 -9.14 42.54 -2.78
N PHE A 153 -9.00 42.10 -4.03
CA PHE A 153 -9.08 43.00 -5.18
C PHE A 153 -10.47 43.63 -5.34
N GLY A 154 -11.54 42.87 -5.07
CA GLY A 154 -12.91 43.37 -5.06
C GLY A 154 -13.13 44.47 -4.01
N LEU A 155 -12.65 44.27 -2.77
CA LEU A 155 -12.73 45.28 -1.72
C LEU A 155 -11.96 46.55 -2.09
N PHE A 156 -10.75 46.40 -2.64
CA PHE A 156 -9.94 47.53 -3.09
C PHE A 156 -10.63 48.36 -4.18
N LEU A 157 -11.22 47.72 -5.18
CA LEU A 157 -11.99 48.43 -6.21
C LEU A 157 -13.20 49.16 -5.63
N THR A 158 -13.88 48.53 -4.69
CA THR A 158 -15.06 49.11 -4.03
C THR A 158 -14.67 50.37 -3.25
N GLU A 159 -13.55 50.33 -2.52
CA GLU A 159 -13.02 51.50 -1.81
C GLU A 159 -12.65 52.64 -2.77
N LEU A 160 -11.96 52.33 -3.88
CA LEU A 160 -11.62 53.33 -4.90
C LEU A 160 -12.87 54.00 -5.50
N LEU A 161 -13.92 53.23 -5.78
CA LEU A 161 -15.18 53.75 -6.29
C LEU A 161 -15.88 54.65 -5.26
N ILE A 162 -15.93 54.25 -3.99
CA ILE A 162 -16.51 55.05 -2.90
C ILE A 162 -15.73 56.37 -2.75
N LYS A 163 -14.40 56.32 -2.74
CA LYS A 163 -13.55 57.52 -2.63
C LYS A 163 -13.78 58.48 -3.79
N LYS A 164 -13.82 57.96 -5.02
CA LYS A 164 -14.07 58.76 -6.23
C LYS A 164 -15.48 59.35 -6.25
N TYR A 165 -16.48 58.61 -5.77
CA TYR A 165 -17.87 59.08 -5.69
C TYR A 165 -18.05 60.15 -4.60
N SER A 166 -17.47 59.94 -3.42
CA SER A 166 -17.47 60.91 -2.31
C SER A 166 -16.82 62.24 -2.72
N GLN A 167 -15.65 62.19 -3.36
CA GLN A 167 -14.98 63.40 -3.85
C GLN A 167 -15.79 64.13 -4.93
N ARG A 168 -16.41 63.40 -5.87
CA ARG A 168 -17.31 64.01 -6.87
C ARG A 168 -18.53 64.67 -6.23
N ARG A 169 -19.12 64.05 -5.20
CA ARG A 169 -20.28 64.57 -4.48
C ARG A 169 -19.92 65.82 -3.65
N LEU A 170 -18.78 65.82 -2.96
CA LEU A 170 -18.26 66.99 -2.24
C LEU A 170 -17.96 68.15 -3.20
N LYS A 171 -17.32 67.90 -4.34
CA LYS A 171 -17.02 68.93 -5.34
C LYS A 171 -18.29 69.55 -5.94
N LYS A 172 -19.34 68.74 -6.18
CA LYS A 172 -20.67 69.24 -6.62
C LYS A 172 -21.35 70.08 -5.55
N ASN A 173 -21.35 69.63 -4.28
CA ASN A 173 -21.94 70.39 -3.18
C ASN A 173 -21.20 71.72 -2.93
N TRP A 174 -19.87 71.73 -3.05
CA TRP A 174 -19.06 72.94 -2.89
C TRP A 174 -19.29 73.95 -4.02
N ASN A 175 -19.36 73.51 -5.28
CA ASN A 175 -19.74 74.39 -6.40
C ASN A 175 -21.15 74.96 -6.24
N LYS A 176 -22.11 74.15 -5.77
CA LYS A 176 -23.48 74.61 -5.52
C LYS A 176 -23.54 75.64 -4.38
N PHE A 177 -22.67 75.49 -3.37
CA PHE A 177 -22.54 76.45 -2.27
C PHE A 177 -21.89 77.77 -2.73
N ILE A 178 -20.87 77.72 -3.59
CA ILE A 178 -20.24 78.91 -4.18
C ILE A 178 -21.20 79.68 -5.07
N ILE A 179 -21.94 79.01 -5.96
CA ILE A 179 -22.93 79.67 -6.83
C ILE A 179 -23.98 80.37 -5.98
N LYS A 180 -24.49 79.71 -4.93
CA LYS A 180 -25.48 80.29 -4.01
C LYS A 180 -24.93 81.42 -3.13
N LYS A 181 -23.61 81.54 -2.99
CA LYS A 181 -22.91 82.64 -2.29
C LYS A 181 -22.60 83.81 -3.22
N PHE A 182 -22.52 83.58 -4.53
CA PHE A 182 -22.26 84.61 -5.54
C PHE A 182 -23.56 85.31 -6.00
N GLU A 183 -24.71 84.69 -5.78
CA GLU A 183 -26.04 85.20 -6.15
C GLU A 183 -26.73 85.97 -5.01
N ARG A 184 -25.98 86.33 -3.96
CA ARG A 184 -26.38 87.17 -2.83
C ARG A 184 -25.33 88.25 -2.63
#